data_AF-A0A0B6CSS7-F1
#
_entry.id   AF-A0A0B6CSS7-F1
#
_cell.length_a   1.000
_cell.length_b   1.000
_cell.length_c   1.000
_cell.angle_alpha   90.00
_cell.angle_beta   90.00
_cell.angle_gamma   90.00
#
_symmetry.space_group_name_H-M   'P 1'
#
loop_
_entity.id
_entity.type
_entity.pdbx_description
1 polymer ?
#
loop_
_entity_poly.entity_id
_entity_poly.type
_entity_poly.pdbx_seq_one_letter_code
_entity_poly.pdbx_strand_id
1 'polypeptide(L)'
;MNKRNKKGFTLTELLVATVIAVIALSALINTYMGVKHSYTEYKDKTTTEAKELLVKNFLYDFIKDVGFACNFGSLNQTYYDSTSDSLDNFFYSSAMIQVGQLPLPTSDHLSEALENGCSGECFKSGTDYIMIKKEESRAYLTQINSSSSELHTTSVEDISAGDYLFLCNKKHINLVKATSINSGSSIVDLSRAPQGGDYYPGDYVGKYSLQVLYVRDSGVIDDNDQSIYSLYAFIKDSNSNGVSHELVRGVDNLIVELATVSNGNVTWNSVSTDIDVSASNYLSLKVSFDLDGQTFYKIINL
;
A
#
# COMPACT_ATOMS: atom_id res chain seq x y z
N MET A 1 -25.23 34.93 47.61
CA MET A 1 -24.88 35.26 46.20
C MET A 1 -24.22 34.02 45.61
N ASN A 2 -24.59 33.39 44.50
CA ASN A 2 -25.38 33.79 43.34
C ASN A 2 -25.99 32.47 42.75
N LYS A 3 -27.31 32.26 42.84
CA LYS A 3 -27.97 31.08 42.24
C LYS A 3 -28.04 31.31 40.72
N ARG A 4 -27.23 30.57 39.96
CA ARG A 4 -27.26 30.54 38.50
C ARG A 4 -28.69 30.24 38.00
N ASN A 5 -29.22 31.13 37.17
CA ASN A 5 -30.42 30.94 36.37
C ASN A 5 -30.24 29.72 35.45
N LYS A 6 -30.84 28.58 35.78
CA LYS A 6 -31.10 27.51 34.80
C LYS A 6 -32.45 27.82 34.15
N LYS A 7 -32.44 28.53 33.01
CA LYS A 7 -33.62 28.63 32.14
C LYS A 7 -33.74 27.30 31.39
N GLY A 8 -34.88 26.62 31.54
CA GLY A 8 -35.23 25.47 30.71
C GLY A 8 -35.66 25.94 29.31
N PHE A 9 -35.39 25.12 28.30
CA PHE A 9 -35.82 25.38 26.92
C PHE A 9 -37.33 25.14 26.79
N THR A 10 -38.01 26.03 26.06
CA THR A 10 -39.43 25.84 25.73
C THR A 10 -39.61 24.80 24.63
N LEU A 11 -40.75 24.11 24.59
CA LEU A 11 -41.06 23.11 23.56
C LEU A 11 -40.95 23.69 22.13
N THR A 12 -41.33 24.96 21.98
CA THR A 12 -41.21 25.74 20.75
C THR A 12 -39.74 25.99 20.35
N GLU A 13 -38.86 26.32 21.30
CA GLU A 13 -37.43 26.47 21.00
C GLU A 13 -36.79 25.14 20.60
N LEU A 14 -37.22 24.03 21.22
CA LEU A 14 -36.75 22.70 20.86
C LEU A 14 -37.16 22.33 19.43
N LEU A 15 -38.43 22.56 19.07
CA LEU A 15 -38.97 22.30 17.73
C LEU A 15 -38.23 23.12 16.66
N VAL A 16 -38.02 24.41 16.91
CA VAL A 16 -37.28 25.29 16.00
C VAL A 16 -35.83 24.82 15.83
N ALA A 17 -35.16 24.43 16.93
CA ALA A 17 -33.79 23.91 16.87
C ALA A 17 -33.69 22.60 16.07
N THR A 18 -34.63 21.67 16.23
CA THR A 18 -34.67 20.43 15.43
C THR A 18 -34.89 20.70 13.94
N VAL A 19 -35.76 21.64 13.59
CA VAL A 19 -35.99 21.99 12.17
C VAL A 19 -34.73 22.60 11.55
N ILE A 20 -34.06 23.50 12.27
CA ILE A 20 -32.79 24.08 11.81
C ILE A 20 -31.71 22.99 11.66
N ALA A 21 -31.63 22.04 12.61
CA ALA A 21 -30.68 20.94 12.55
C ALA A 21 -30.93 20.02 11.35
N VAL A 22 -32.18 19.67 11.05
CA VAL A 22 -32.54 18.85 9.89
C VAL A 22 -32.18 19.56 8.59
N ILE A 23 -32.50 20.86 8.47
CA ILE A 23 -32.14 21.65 7.28
C ILE A 23 -30.61 21.71 7.10
N ALA A 24 -29.87 21.92 8.18
CA ALA A 24 -28.41 21.96 8.15
C ALA A 24 -27.80 20.60 7.76
N LEU A 25 -28.31 19.49 8.30
CA LEU A 25 -27.90 18.13 7.93
C LEU A 25 -28.18 17.82 6.46
N SER A 26 -29.38 18.15 5.96
CA SER A 26 -29.73 17.96 4.55
C SER A 26 -28.84 18.82 3.63
N ALA A 27 -28.53 20.05 4.02
CA ALA A 27 -27.62 20.92 3.26
C ALA A 27 -26.19 20.35 3.22
N LEU A 28 -25.69 19.82 4.34
CA LEU A 28 -24.37 19.18 4.41
C LEU A 28 -24.30 17.91 3.57
N ILE A 29 -25.34 17.06 3.62
CA ILE A 29 -25.43 15.85 2.80
C ILE A 29 -25.48 16.23 1.31
N ASN A 30 -26.32 17.18 0.93
CA ASN A 30 -26.39 17.64 -0.46
C ASN A 30 -25.10 18.32 -0.94
N THR A 31 -24.41 19.05 -0.07
CA THR A 31 -23.11 19.66 -0.39
C THR A 31 -22.04 18.58 -0.54
N TYR A 32 -22.00 17.59 0.35
CA TYR A 32 -21.10 16.46 0.25
C TYR A 32 -21.37 15.65 -1.03
N MET A 33 -22.63 15.34 -1.34
CA MET A 33 -23.02 14.66 -2.58
C MET A 33 -22.68 15.50 -3.80
N GLY A 34 -22.93 16.82 -3.77
CA GLY A 34 -22.60 17.73 -4.86
C GLY A 34 -21.09 17.87 -5.08
N VAL A 35 -20.30 17.97 -4.02
CA VAL A 35 -18.83 18.00 -4.08
C VAL A 35 -18.29 16.65 -4.56
N LYS A 36 -18.83 15.52 -4.06
CA LYS A 36 -18.49 14.18 -4.54
C LYS A 36 -18.83 14.04 -6.02
N HIS A 37 -20.02 14.49 -6.44
CA HIS A 37 -20.48 14.41 -7.83
C HIS A 37 -19.63 15.30 -8.76
N SER A 38 -19.39 16.56 -8.42
CA SER A 38 -18.52 17.44 -9.22
C SER A 38 -17.08 16.94 -9.26
N TYR A 39 -16.52 16.46 -8.15
CA TYR A 39 -15.19 15.84 -8.13
C TYR A 39 -15.12 14.60 -9.04
N THR A 40 -16.18 13.78 -9.01
CA THR A 40 -16.36 12.60 -9.88
C THR A 40 -16.42 13.01 -11.35
N GLU A 41 -17.23 14.02 -11.69
CA GLU A 41 -17.39 14.53 -13.05
C GLU A 41 -16.09 15.12 -13.64
N TYR A 42 -15.27 15.79 -12.82
CA TYR A 42 -13.95 16.27 -13.26
C TYR A 42 -12.94 15.14 -13.46
N LYS A 43 -13.02 14.07 -12.67
CA LYS A 43 -12.17 12.87 -12.80
C LYS A 43 -12.51 12.08 -14.06
N ASP A 44 -13.79 12.02 -14.43
CA ASP A 44 -14.29 11.27 -15.58
C ASP A 44 -14.10 11.99 -16.93
N LYS A 45 -13.81 13.30 -16.94
CA LYS A 45 -13.52 14.10 -18.15
C LYS A 45 -12.19 13.76 -18.84
N THR A 46 -11.39 12.85 -18.30
CA THR A 46 -10.13 12.41 -18.91
C THR A 46 -10.42 11.37 -19.99
N THR A 47 -9.93 11.58 -21.21
CA THR A 47 -10.13 10.62 -22.31
C THR A 47 -9.48 9.26 -21.98
N THR A 48 -10.03 8.18 -22.56
CA THR A 48 -9.53 6.81 -22.39
C THR A 48 -8.02 6.72 -22.65
N GLU A 49 -7.52 7.41 -23.69
CA GLU A 49 -6.09 7.47 -24.05
C GLU A 49 -5.21 8.06 -22.94
N ALA A 50 -5.68 9.12 -22.27
CA ALA A 50 -4.95 9.74 -21.16
C ALA A 50 -5.01 8.86 -19.90
N LYS A 51 -6.15 8.22 -19.62
CA LYS A 51 -6.27 7.24 -18.52
C LYS A 51 -5.36 6.04 -18.75
N GLU A 52 -5.32 5.51 -19.96
CA GLU A 52 -4.44 4.41 -20.36
C GLU A 52 -2.97 4.76 -20.07
N LEU A 53 -2.52 5.93 -20.51
CA LEU A 53 -1.15 6.37 -20.28
C LEU A 53 -0.82 6.50 -18.80
N LEU A 54 -1.75 7.03 -17.99
CA LEU A 54 -1.60 7.12 -16.54
C LEU A 54 -1.46 5.73 -15.90
N VAL A 55 -2.34 4.78 -16.24
CA VAL A 55 -2.26 3.40 -15.73
C VAL A 55 -0.94 2.76 -16.12
N LYS A 56 -0.51 2.90 -17.37
CA LYS A 56 0.77 2.37 -17.86
C LYS A 56 1.98 2.94 -17.13
N ASN A 57 1.94 4.23 -16.76
CA ASN A 57 2.99 4.88 -15.98
C ASN A 57 2.97 4.38 -14.54
N PHE A 58 1.80 4.36 -13.87
CA PHE A 58 1.68 3.81 -12.52
C PHE A 58 2.18 2.37 -12.45
N LEU A 59 1.79 1.51 -13.39
CA LEU A 59 2.28 0.14 -13.46
C LEU A 59 3.80 0.05 -13.61
N TYR A 60 4.37 0.88 -14.49
CA TYR A 60 5.82 0.91 -14.72
C TYR A 60 6.58 1.37 -13.48
N ASP A 61 6.18 2.51 -12.90
CA ASP A 61 6.84 3.11 -11.74
C ASP A 61 6.69 2.21 -10.51
N PHE A 62 5.50 1.63 -10.27
CA PHE A 62 5.26 0.70 -9.18
C PHE A 62 6.19 -0.51 -9.23
N ILE A 63 6.38 -1.12 -10.41
CA ILE A 63 7.30 -2.26 -10.58
C ILE A 63 8.77 -1.82 -10.55
N LYS A 64 9.11 -0.63 -11.06
CA LYS A 64 10.50 -0.18 -11.17
C LYS A 64 11.08 0.40 -9.87
N ASP A 65 10.22 0.85 -8.97
CA ASP A 65 10.60 1.33 -7.64
C ASP A 65 10.79 0.21 -6.61
N VAL A 66 10.68 -1.05 -7.03
CA VAL A 66 10.82 -2.22 -6.17
C VAL A 66 12.22 -2.32 -5.55
N GLY A 67 12.24 -2.77 -4.30
CA GLY A 67 13.43 -3.26 -3.63
C GLY A 67 14.08 -2.20 -2.74
N PHE A 68 15.31 -2.52 -2.35
CA PHE A 68 16.06 -1.78 -1.34
C PHE A 68 17.49 -1.60 -1.81
N ALA A 69 18.10 -0.46 -1.50
CA ALA A 69 19.49 -0.17 -1.82
C ALA A 69 20.50 -0.91 -0.91
N CYS A 70 20.21 -2.14 -0.51
CA CYS A 70 21.15 -2.92 0.30
C CYS A 70 22.42 -3.23 -0.49
N ASN A 71 23.57 -2.87 0.08
CA ASN A 71 24.90 -3.03 -0.51
C ASN A 71 25.22 -4.47 -0.96
N PHE A 72 24.63 -5.48 -0.32
CA PHE A 72 24.87 -6.90 -0.60
C PHE A 72 23.73 -7.56 -1.39
N GLY A 73 22.78 -6.78 -1.90
CA GLY A 73 21.54 -7.27 -2.51
C GLY A 73 20.51 -7.71 -1.46
N SER A 74 19.44 -8.35 -1.91
CA SER A 74 18.32 -8.78 -1.05
C SER A 74 17.94 -10.26 -1.20
N LEU A 75 18.54 -10.99 -2.12
CA LEU A 75 18.09 -12.35 -2.48
C LEU A 75 18.74 -13.47 -1.65
N ASN A 76 19.95 -13.26 -1.12
CA ASN A 76 20.77 -14.33 -0.54
C ASN A 76 20.93 -14.22 0.99
N GLN A 77 20.29 -13.24 1.61
CA GLN A 77 20.32 -13.02 3.06
C GLN A 77 19.20 -13.78 3.76
N THR A 78 19.42 -14.13 5.02
CA THR A 78 18.36 -14.64 5.89
C THR A 78 17.53 -13.47 6.42
N TYR A 79 16.22 -13.57 6.27
CA TYR A 79 15.29 -12.56 6.73
C TYR A 79 14.75 -12.87 8.13
N TYR A 80 14.55 -11.82 8.93
CA TYR A 80 13.97 -11.90 10.27
C TYR A 80 12.86 -10.86 10.44
N ASP A 81 11.78 -11.27 11.10
CA ASP A 81 10.82 -10.35 11.70
C ASP A 81 11.24 -10.01 13.15
N SER A 82 11.53 -8.73 13.36
CA SER A 82 11.85 -8.12 14.65
C SER A 82 10.94 -6.91 14.93
N THR A 83 9.71 -6.92 14.40
CA THR A 83 8.70 -5.86 14.59
C THR A 83 7.86 -6.01 15.85
N SER A 84 7.77 -7.24 16.38
CA SER A 84 6.86 -7.65 17.46
C SER A 84 5.36 -7.56 17.11
N ASP A 85 5.01 -7.40 15.83
CA ASP A 85 3.63 -7.28 15.36
C ASP A 85 3.05 -8.59 14.80
N SER A 86 3.85 -9.67 14.76
CA SER A 86 3.44 -10.97 14.20
C SER A 86 2.93 -10.82 12.76
N LEU A 87 3.75 -10.20 11.91
CA LEU A 87 3.42 -9.93 10.53
C LEU A 87 3.32 -11.23 9.71
N ASP A 88 2.53 -11.20 8.64
CA ASP A 88 2.51 -12.29 7.67
C ASP A 88 3.87 -12.43 6.96
N ASN A 89 4.16 -13.64 6.50
CA ASN A 89 5.45 -13.96 5.90
C ASN A 89 5.80 -13.07 4.68
N PHE A 90 4.79 -12.62 3.92
CA PHE A 90 5.04 -11.75 2.78
C PHE A 90 5.59 -10.37 3.16
N PHE A 91 5.53 -9.92 4.42
CA PHE A 91 6.16 -8.66 4.84
C PHE A 91 7.69 -8.76 4.87
N TYR A 92 8.22 -9.89 5.35
CA TYR A 92 9.64 -10.07 5.64
C TYR A 92 10.26 -11.23 4.85
N SER A 93 9.60 -11.80 3.84
CA SER A 93 10.23 -12.75 2.93
C SER A 93 11.23 -12.08 1.98
N SER A 94 12.02 -12.88 1.25
CA SER A 94 12.88 -12.40 0.17
C SER A 94 12.11 -11.92 -1.08
N ALA A 95 10.82 -12.23 -1.17
CA ALA A 95 9.98 -11.88 -2.31
C ALA A 95 9.81 -10.36 -2.42
N MET A 96 10.50 -9.71 -3.34
CA MET A 96 10.38 -8.26 -3.56
C MET A 96 9.18 -7.90 -4.42
N ILE A 97 8.80 -8.82 -5.32
CA ILE A 97 7.61 -8.73 -6.16
C ILE A 97 6.89 -10.07 -6.05
N GLN A 98 5.64 -10.01 -5.62
CA GLN A 98 4.74 -11.14 -5.60
C GLN A 98 3.51 -10.81 -6.46
N VAL A 99 3.10 -11.75 -7.28
CA VAL A 99 1.86 -11.64 -8.07
C VAL A 99 0.99 -12.83 -7.77
N GLY A 100 -0.32 -12.63 -7.78
CA GLY A 100 -1.29 -13.67 -7.45
C GLY A 100 -2.70 -13.26 -7.85
N GLN A 101 -3.66 -14.13 -7.58
CA GLN A 101 -5.07 -13.84 -7.85
C GLN A 101 -5.75 -13.34 -6.57
N LEU A 102 -6.72 -12.43 -6.70
CA LEU A 102 -7.57 -12.03 -5.58
C LEU A 102 -8.72 -13.03 -5.37
N PRO A 103 -9.19 -13.24 -4.13
CA PRO A 103 -8.77 -12.57 -2.89
C PRO A 103 -7.44 -13.05 -2.32
N LEU A 104 -6.79 -12.18 -1.54
CA LEU A 104 -5.72 -12.58 -0.62
C LEU A 104 -6.29 -13.38 0.57
N PRO A 105 -5.46 -14.24 1.20
CA PRO A 105 -5.81 -14.85 2.48
C PRO A 105 -6.09 -13.78 3.55
N THR A 106 -7.03 -14.08 4.45
CA THR A 106 -7.36 -13.21 5.59
C THR A 106 -6.12 -12.90 6.42
N SER A 107 -5.91 -11.63 6.72
CA SER A 107 -4.76 -11.09 7.45
C SER A 107 -5.21 -9.96 8.38
N ASP A 108 -4.64 -9.91 9.60
CA ASP A 108 -4.87 -8.79 10.51
C ASP A 108 -4.11 -7.51 10.06
N HIS A 109 -3.31 -7.61 9.00
CA HIS A 109 -2.36 -6.59 8.55
C HIS A 109 -2.70 -6.02 7.17
N LEU A 110 -3.70 -6.59 6.47
CA LEU A 110 -4.17 -6.12 5.17
C LEU A 110 -5.54 -5.43 5.29
N SER A 111 -5.93 -4.75 4.23
CA SER A 111 -7.28 -4.21 4.11
C SER A 111 -8.27 -5.32 3.83
N GLU A 112 -9.40 -5.36 4.55
CA GLU A 112 -10.51 -6.29 4.26
C GLU A 112 -10.93 -6.23 2.78
N ALA A 113 -10.76 -5.08 2.13
CA ALA A 113 -11.05 -4.90 0.70
C ALA A 113 -10.23 -5.80 -0.25
N LEU A 114 -9.15 -6.43 0.23
CA LEU A 114 -8.31 -7.38 -0.51
C LEU A 114 -8.67 -8.85 -0.23
N GLU A 115 -9.47 -9.10 0.80
CA GLU A 115 -9.59 -10.42 1.43
C GLU A 115 -10.91 -11.12 1.11
N ASN A 116 -10.90 -12.44 1.29
CA ASN A 116 -12.11 -13.22 1.17
C ASN A 116 -13.12 -12.82 2.25
N GLY A 117 -14.39 -12.63 1.85
CA GLY A 117 -15.45 -12.21 2.77
C GLY A 117 -15.64 -10.69 2.91
N CYS A 118 -14.92 -9.89 2.12
CA CYS A 118 -15.12 -8.45 2.03
C CYS A 118 -16.60 -8.07 1.83
N SER A 119 -17.01 -6.97 2.48
CA SER A 119 -18.32 -6.34 2.28
C SER A 119 -18.23 -4.90 1.76
N GLY A 120 -19.12 -4.54 0.83
CA GLY A 120 -19.17 -3.21 0.23
C GLY A 120 -18.17 -3.03 -0.91
N GLU A 121 -17.25 -2.06 -0.76
CA GLU A 121 -16.27 -1.69 -1.78
C GLU A 121 -15.11 -2.70 -1.82
N CYS A 122 -15.32 -3.83 -2.48
CA CYS A 122 -14.39 -4.95 -2.50
C CYS A 122 -13.53 -5.01 -3.75
N PHE A 123 -12.46 -5.80 -3.70
CA PHE A 123 -11.70 -6.18 -4.88
C PHE A 123 -12.61 -6.74 -5.99
N LYS A 124 -12.14 -6.63 -7.25
CA LYS A 124 -12.78 -7.28 -8.40
C LYS A 124 -12.44 -8.77 -8.39
N SER A 125 -13.44 -9.64 -8.28
CA SER A 125 -13.22 -11.09 -8.36
C SER A 125 -12.66 -11.49 -9.73
N GLY A 126 -11.71 -12.43 -9.74
CA GLY A 126 -11.09 -12.93 -10.96
C GLY A 126 -9.99 -12.05 -11.55
N THR A 127 -9.59 -10.98 -10.84
CA THR A 127 -8.41 -10.18 -11.20
C THR A 127 -7.22 -10.54 -10.34
N ASP A 128 -6.05 -10.18 -10.84
CA ASP A 128 -4.78 -10.38 -10.18
C ASP A 128 -4.40 -9.17 -9.30
N TYR A 129 -3.45 -9.38 -8.40
CA TYR A 129 -2.79 -8.33 -7.64
C TYR A 129 -1.28 -8.35 -7.93
N ILE A 130 -0.65 -7.20 -7.70
CA ILE A 130 0.81 -7.06 -7.71
C ILE A 130 1.21 -6.50 -6.36
N MET A 131 1.94 -7.28 -5.57
CA MET A 131 2.49 -6.88 -4.29
C MET A 131 3.98 -6.59 -4.45
N ILE A 132 4.43 -5.47 -3.91
CA ILE A 132 5.82 -5.07 -3.90
C ILE A 132 6.28 -4.68 -2.51
N LYS A 133 7.59 -4.77 -2.33
CA LYS A 133 8.31 -4.17 -1.22
C LYS A 133 9.21 -3.08 -1.77
N LYS A 134 9.15 -1.89 -1.18
CA LYS A 134 10.05 -0.79 -1.56
C LYS A 134 10.55 0.02 -0.39
N GLU A 135 11.66 0.69 -0.65
CA GLU A 135 12.26 1.72 0.17
C GLU A 135 11.57 3.07 -0.09
N GLU A 136 11.11 3.75 0.96
CA GLU A 136 10.59 5.13 0.85
C GLU A 136 11.69 6.17 1.13
N SER A 137 12.60 5.85 2.05
CA SER A 137 13.75 6.69 2.40
C SER A 137 14.89 5.85 2.97
N ARG A 138 16.09 6.43 3.07
CA ARG A 138 17.32 5.70 3.38
C ARG A 138 18.25 6.44 4.31
N ALA A 139 18.87 5.66 5.18
CA ALA A 139 19.94 6.07 6.08
C ALA A 139 20.97 4.93 6.21
N TYR A 140 22.04 5.21 6.95
CA TYR A 140 23.09 4.25 7.23
C TYR A 140 23.40 4.24 8.71
N LEU A 141 23.88 3.11 9.22
CA LEU A 141 24.34 3.05 10.60
C LEU A 141 25.63 3.85 10.79
N THR A 142 25.74 4.53 11.92
CA THR A 142 26.95 5.27 12.31
C THR A 142 27.77 4.55 13.37
N GLN A 143 27.20 3.53 14.01
CA GLN A 143 27.83 2.73 15.06
C GLN A 143 27.56 1.24 14.86
N ILE A 144 28.31 0.40 15.58
CA ILE A 144 28.04 -1.04 15.63
C ILE A 144 26.75 -1.27 16.43
N ASN A 145 25.80 -2.00 15.87
CA ASN A 145 24.64 -2.51 16.60
C ASN A 145 24.81 -4.02 16.81
N SER A 146 25.15 -4.39 18.05
CA SER A 146 25.29 -5.79 18.49
C SER A 146 24.04 -6.25 19.21
N SER A 147 22.95 -6.40 18.46
CA SER A 147 21.62 -6.74 19.01
C SER A 147 21.15 -5.74 20.06
N SER A 148 21.33 -4.45 19.79
CA SER A 148 20.75 -3.37 20.59
C SER A 148 19.40 -2.95 20.01
N SER A 149 18.45 -2.57 20.87
CA SER A 149 17.22 -1.90 20.43
C SER A 149 17.45 -0.44 20.04
N GLU A 150 18.66 0.10 20.21
CA GLU A 150 19.02 1.46 19.83
C GLU A 150 19.80 1.44 18.50
N LEU A 151 19.27 2.11 17.48
CA LEU A 151 19.95 2.31 16.19
C LEU A 151 20.47 3.74 16.07
N HIS A 152 21.78 3.88 15.89
CA HIS A 152 22.40 5.15 15.53
C HIS A 152 22.49 5.26 14.02
N THR A 153 21.81 6.24 13.43
CA THR A 153 21.71 6.42 11.98
C THR A 153 22.33 7.74 11.52
N THR A 154 22.62 7.86 10.23
CA THR A 154 23.09 9.11 9.61
C THR A 154 21.99 10.17 9.57
N SER A 155 20.72 9.75 9.44
CA SER A 155 19.55 10.60 9.45
C SER A 155 18.36 9.82 10.02
N VAL A 156 17.42 10.55 10.62
CA VAL A 156 16.10 10.04 11.02
C VAL A 156 14.97 10.83 10.32
N GLU A 157 15.32 11.59 9.28
CA GLU A 157 14.35 12.25 8.41
C GLU A 157 13.42 11.20 7.77
N ASP A 158 12.13 11.52 7.70
CA ASP A 158 11.06 10.65 7.20
C ASP A 158 10.77 9.36 8.00
N ILE A 159 11.47 9.14 9.12
CA ILE A 159 11.19 8.04 10.05
C ILE A 159 10.36 8.56 11.23
N SER A 160 9.27 7.87 11.52
CA SER A 160 8.38 8.13 12.65
C SER A 160 8.24 6.92 13.58
N ALA A 161 7.78 7.16 14.80
CA ALA A 161 7.39 6.07 15.69
C ALA A 161 6.24 5.26 15.05
N GLY A 162 6.35 3.93 15.07
CA GLY A 162 5.43 3.02 14.40
C GLY A 162 5.91 2.56 13.03
N ASP A 163 6.83 3.27 12.39
CA ASP A 163 7.34 2.92 11.06
C ASP A 163 8.11 1.59 11.09
N TYR A 164 7.97 0.85 10.00
CA TYR A 164 8.79 -0.31 9.72
C TYR A 164 10.07 0.09 8.99
N LEU A 165 11.18 -0.52 9.37
CA LEU A 165 12.49 -0.29 8.76
C LEU A 165 13.12 -1.62 8.37
N PHE A 166 13.83 -1.64 7.24
CA PHE A 166 14.73 -2.72 6.88
C PHE A 166 16.17 -2.39 7.22
N LEU A 167 16.79 -3.27 8.01
CA LEU A 167 18.22 -3.28 8.30
C LEU A 167 18.89 -4.37 7.46
N CYS A 168 19.86 -4.00 6.65
CA CYS A 168 20.56 -4.96 5.80
C CYS A 168 22.07 -4.95 6.03
N ASN A 169 22.63 -6.14 6.26
CA ASN A 169 24.06 -6.39 6.24
C ASN A 169 24.37 -7.53 5.24
N LYS A 170 25.61 -8.02 5.26
CA LYS A 170 26.08 -9.08 4.37
C LYS A 170 25.30 -10.40 4.45
N LYS A 171 24.74 -10.73 5.61
CA LYS A 171 24.16 -12.06 5.87
C LYS A 171 22.67 -12.03 6.21
N HIS A 172 22.19 -10.91 6.76
CA HIS A 172 20.89 -10.83 7.39
C HIS A 172 20.14 -9.56 6.96
N ILE A 173 18.83 -9.71 6.81
CA ILE A 173 17.88 -8.61 6.65
C ILE A 173 16.90 -8.71 7.82
N ASN A 174 16.74 -7.61 8.56
CA ASN A 174 15.78 -7.53 9.65
C ASN A 174 14.72 -6.49 9.31
N LEU A 175 13.46 -6.90 9.30
CA LEU A 175 12.33 -5.98 9.39
C LEU A 175 12.16 -5.62 10.88
N VAL A 176 12.31 -4.35 11.23
CA VAL A 176 12.16 -3.84 12.60
C VAL A 176 11.10 -2.77 12.64
N LYS A 177 10.60 -2.48 13.84
CA LYS A 177 9.65 -1.38 14.08
C LYS A 177 10.27 -0.32 14.97
N ALA A 178 10.24 0.93 14.51
CA ALA A 178 10.60 2.10 15.30
C ALA A 178 9.54 2.38 16.37
N THR A 179 9.98 2.74 17.58
CA THR A 179 9.12 3.04 18.73
C THR A 179 9.27 4.47 19.21
N SER A 180 10.46 5.05 19.09
CA SER A 180 10.72 6.47 19.27
C SER A 180 11.88 6.94 18.40
N ILE A 181 11.89 8.24 18.12
CA ILE A 181 12.89 8.91 17.28
C ILE A 181 13.48 10.07 18.08
N ASN A 182 14.80 10.06 18.24
CA ASN A 182 15.53 11.18 18.81
C ASN A 182 16.28 11.93 17.70
N SER A 183 15.61 12.95 17.15
CA SER A 183 16.15 13.78 16.07
C SER A 183 17.38 14.58 16.46
N GLY A 184 17.60 14.84 17.76
CA GLY A 184 18.78 15.57 18.24
C GLY A 184 20.08 14.76 18.16
N SER A 185 19.98 13.43 18.15
CA SER A 185 21.12 12.51 18.13
C SER A 185 21.06 11.50 16.97
N SER A 186 20.07 11.59 16.09
CA SER A 186 19.79 10.62 15.03
C SER A 186 19.73 9.18 15.55
N ILE A 187 18.96 8.98 16.62
CA ILE A 187 18.76 7.67 17.23
C ILE A 187 17.33 7.20 17.00
N VAL A 188 17.16 5.94 16.61
CA VAL A 188 15.88 5.24 16.49
C VAL A 188 15.83 4.13 17.52
N ASP A 189 14.83 4.16 18.40
CA ASP A 189 14.56 3.08 19.34
C ASP A 189 13.64 2.04 18.68
N LEU A 190 13.98 0.77 18.83
CA LEU A 190 13.28 -0.36 18.24
C LEU A 190 12.44 -1.10 19.27
N SER A 191 11.31 -1.64 18.81
CA SER A 191 10.48 -2.56 19.62
C SER A 191 11.23 -3.82 20.04
N ARG A 192 12.14 -4.31 19.18
CA ARG A 192 12.99 -5.46 19.42
C ARG A 192 14.33 -5.25 18.72
N ALA A 193 15.41 -5.69 19.37
CA ALA A 193 16.73 -5.69 18.76
C ALA A 193 16.78 -6.58 17.50
N PRO A 194 17.59 -6.20 16.48
CA PRO A 194 17.76 -7.00 15.29
C PRO A 194 18.49 -8.32 15.60
N GLN A 195 18.15 -9.34 14.82
CA GLN A 195 18.60 -10.72 14.98
C GLN A 195 19.68 -11.09 13.95
N GLY A 196 20.37 -12.21 14.19
CA GLY A 196 21.29 -12.81 13.22
C GLY A 196 22.73 -12.31 13.31
N GLY A 197 23.01 -11.17 13.95
CA GLY A 197 24.37 -10.75 14.25
C GLY A 197 24.55 -9.24 14.26
N ASP A 198 25.82 -8.82 14.27
CA ASP A 198 26.18 -7.41 14.31
C ASP A 198 25.88 -6.71 12.99
N TYR A 199 25.44 -5.47 13.11
CA TYR A 199 25.44 -4.50 12.02
C TYR A 199 26.54 -3.48 12.28
N TYR A 200 27.23 -3.08 11.22
CA TYR A 200 28.41 -2.21 11.29
C TYR A 200 28.11 -0.80 10.75
N PRO A 201 28.93 0.20 11.10
CA PRO A 201 28.84 1.51 10.47
C PRO A 201 28.86 1.40 8.94
N GLY A 202 27.94 2.08 8.27
CA GLY A 202 27.72 2.02 6.82
C GLY A 202 26.73 0.95 6.35
N ASP A 203 26.28 0.05 7.24
CA ASP A 203 25.18 -0.86 6.90
C ASP A 203 23.87 -0.09 6.70
N TYR A 204 23.02 -0.62 5.83
CA TYR A 204 21.86 0.06 5.30
C TYR A 204 20.66 0.01 6.27
N VAL A 205 19.96 1.15 6.37
CA VAL A 205 18.67 1.29 7.05
C VAL A 205 17.69 1.96 6.09
N GLY A 206 16.59 1.30 5.74
CA GLY A 206 15.58 1.85 4.84
C GLY A 206 14.20 1.89 5.46
N LYS A 207 13.45 2.97 5.24
CA LYS A 207 12.02 2.97 5.56
C LYS A 207 11.29 2.01 4.63
N TYR A 208 10.63 1.04 5.25
CA TYR A 208 9.96 -0.06 4.55
C TYR A 208 8.52 0.30 4.20
N SER A 209 8.09 -0.10 3.02
CA SER A 209 6.70 -0.03 2.58
C SER A 209 6.33 -1.30 1.82
N LEU A 210 5.26 -1.97 2.28
CA LEU A 210 4.55 -2.98 1.51
C LEU A 210 3.45 -2.30 0.73
N GLN A 211 3.41 -2.50 -0.58
CA GLN A 211 2.35 -1.97 -1.42
C GLN A 211 1.68 -3.08 -2.22
N VAL A 212 0.35 -3.00 -2.37
CA VAL A 212 -0.44 -3.93 -3.19
C VAL A 212 -1.24 -3.13 -4.19
N LEU A 213 -0.99 -3.37 -5.47
CA LEU A 213 -1.77 -2.84 -6.58
C LEU A 213 -2.86 -3.83 -6.96
N TYR A 214 -4.10 -3.37 -7.04
CA TYR A 214 -5.26 -4.21 -7.29
C TYR A 214 -6.46 -3.41 -7.83
N VAL A 215 -7.45 -4.10 -8.36
CA VAL A 215 -8.72 -3.49 -8.80
C VAL A 215 -9.77 -3.66 -7.72
N ARG A 216 -10.47 -2.57 -7.40
CA ARG A 216 -11.50 -2.50 -6.36
C ARG A 216 -12.70 -1.69 -6.84
N ASP A 217 -13.88 -2.02 -6.35
CA ASP A 217 -15.08 -1.20 -6.51
C ASP A 217 -14.82 0.21 -5.95
N SER A 218 -15.13 1.23 -6.75
CA SER A 218 -14.91 2.64 -6.39
C SER A 218 -15.98 3.23 -5.47
N GLY A 219 -17.05 2.47 -5.18
CA GLY A 219 -18.23 2.96 -4.46
C GLY A 219 -19.08 3.93 -5.30
N VAL A 220 -18.89 3.90 -6.62
CA VAL A 220 -19.64 4.70 -7.60
C VAL A 220 -20.31 3.75 -8.58
N ILE A 221 -21.56 4.04 -8.91
CA ILE A 221 -22.34 3.34 -9.94
C ILE A 221 -22.44 4.21 -11.19
N ASP A 222 -22.47 3.59 -12.36
CA ASP A 222 -22.71 4.26 -13.63
C ASP A 222 -24.22 4.51 -13.87
N ASP A 223 -24.55 5.14 -15.01
CA ASP A 223 -25.94 5.43 -15.40
C ASP A 223 -26.79 4.17 -15.64
N ASN A 224 -26.17 2.98 -15.70
CA ASN A 224 -26.81 1.69 -15.89
C ASN A 224 -26.90 0.88 -14.57
N ASP A 225 -26.68 1.52 -13.42
CA ASP A 225 -26.63 0.90 -12.09
C ASP A 225 -25.51 -0.18 -11.95
N GLN A 226 -24.43 -0.08 -12.72
CA GLN A 226 -23.28 -0.97 -12.63
C GLN A 226 -22.15 -0.33 -11.80
N SER A 227 -21.54 -1.11 -10.90
CA SER A 227 -20.36 -0.67 -10.15
C SER A 227 -19.21 -0.30 -11.07
N ILE A 228 -18.63 0.88 -10.84
CA ILE A 228 -17.41 1.33 -11.50
C ILE A 228 -16.22 0.86 -10.68
N TYR A 229 -15.30 0.15 -11.32
CA TYR A 229 -14.05 -0.30 -10.71
C TYR A 229 -12.92 0.70 -10.92
N SER A 230 -11.89 0.62 -10.08
CA SER A 230 -10.71 1.49 -10.16
C SER A 230 -9.47 0.73 -9.76
N LEU A 231 -8.33 1.21 -10.25
CA LEU A 231 -7.01 0.78 -9.81
C LEU A 231 -6.71 1.44 -8.46
N TYR A 232 -6.35 0.63 -7.46
CA TYR A 232 -5.97 1.06 -6.13
C TYR A 232 -4.55 0.61 -5.78
N ALA A 233 -3.86 1.40 -4.97
CA ALA A 233 -2.67 0.99 -4.25
C ALA A 233 -2.99 0.96 -2.75
N PHE A 234 -2.92 -0.22 -2.14
CA PHE A 234 -2.86 -0.38 -0.69
C PHE A 234 -1.41 -0.19 -0.24
N ILE A 235 -1.19 0.59 0.83
CA ILE A 235 0.13 0.88 1.37
C ILE A 235 0.14 0.59 2.87
N LYS A 236 1.14 -0.19 3.31
CA LYS A 236 1.44 -0.43 4.72
C LYS A 236 2.94 -0.29 4.99
N ASP A 237 3.29 0.76 5.70
CA ASP A 237 4.66 1.17 6.03
C ASP A 237 4.93 1.23 7.54
N SER A 238 3.92 0.94 8.35
CA SER A 238 3.92 1.13 9.80
C SER A 238 2.97 0.15 10.50
N ASN A 239 2.98 0.16 11.83
CA ASN A 239 2.08 -0.62 12.67
C ASN A 239 0.62 -0.14 12.66
N SER A 240 0.33 1.00 12.04
CA SER A 240 -1.04 1.40 11.77
C SER A 240 -1.68 0.51 10.69
N ASN A 241 -3.00 0.60 10.58
CA ASN A 241 -3.73 -0.04 9.50
C ASN A 241 -3.26 0.57 8.17
N GLY A 242 -2.96 -0.28 7.19
CA GLY A 242 -2.64 0.20 5.85
C GLY A 242 -3.86 0.86 5.19
N VAL A 243 -3.60 1.69 4.19
CA VAL A 243 -4.64 2.49 3.52
C VAL A 243 -4.61 2.24 2.03
N SER A 244 -5.79 2.11 1.43
CA SER A 244 -5.95 2.00 -0.02
C SER A 244 -6.26 3.36 -0.65
N HIS A 245 -5.50 3.72 -1.67
CA HIS A 245 -5.65 4.96 -2.43
C HIS A 245 -6.12 4.67 -3.86
N GLU A 246 -7.20 5.32 -4.29
CA GLU A 246 -7.70 5.21 -5.66
C GLU A 246 -6.74 5.97 -6.61
N LEU A 247 -6.13 5.25 -7.56
CA LEU A 247 -5.20 5.83 -8.53
C LEU A 247 -5.92 6.28 -9.80
N VAL A 248 -6.61 5.35 -10.46
CA VAL A 248 -7.27 5.61 -11.74
C VAL A 248 -8.63 4.93 -11.79
N ARG A 249 -9.66 5.72 -12.11
CA ARG A 249 -11.04 5.25 -12.21
C ARG A 249 -11.36 4.65 -13.58
N GLY A 250 -12.22 3.65 -13.58
CA GLY A 250 -12.69 2.94 -14.76
C GLY A 250 -11.80 1.78 -15.16
N VAL A 251 -10.71 1.54 -14.41
CA VAL A 251 -9.83 0.38 -14.63
C VAL A 251 -10.54 -0.87 -14.14
N ASP A 252 -10.63 -1.84 -15.03
CA ASP A 252 -11.22 -3.14 -14.77
C ASP A 252 -10.28 -4.27 -15.20
N ASN A 253 -10.57 -5.50 -14.78
CA ASN A 253 -9.97 -6.73 -15.29
C ASN A 253 -8.42 -6.72 -15.34
N LEU A 254 -7.78 -6.45 -14.21
CA LEU A 254 -6.32 -6.46 -14.11
C LEU A 254 -5.80 -7.91 -14.14
N ILE A 255 -5.02 -8.25 -15.17
CA ILE A 255 -4.47 -9.60 -15.38
C ILE A 255 -2.95 -9.51 -15.54
N VAL A 256 -2.23 -10.38 -14.85
CA VAL A 256 -0.77 -10.48 -14.89
C VAL A 256 -0.36 -11.77 -15.58
N GLU A 257 0.57 -11.65 -16.52
CA GLU A 257 1.22 -12.77 -17.18
C GLU A 257 2.74 -12.64 -17.09
N LEU A 258 3.43 -13.76 -16.87
CA LEU A 258 4.88 -13.82 -16.67
C LEU A 258 5.57 -14.41 -17.90
N ALA A 259 6.63 -13.76 -18.36
CA ALA A 259 7.40 -14.19 -19.53
C ALA A 259 8.43 -15.27 -19.21
N THR A 260 8.38 -16.40 -19.91
CA THR A 260 9.48 -17.35 -20.02
C THR A 260 10.04 -17.35 -21.43
N VAL A 261 11.35 -17.55 -21.55
CA VAL A 261 12.04 -17.62 -22.85
C VAL A 261 12.60 -19.02 -23.05
N SER A 262 12.22 -19.67 -24.14
CA SER A 262 12.75 -20.96 -24.56
C SER A 262 13.04 -20.94 -26.05
N ASN A 263 14.28 -21.27 -26.43
CA ASN A 263 14.74 -21.27 -27.82
C ASN A 263 14.47 -19.96 -28.59
N GLY A 264 14.56 -18.80 -27.92
CA GLY A 264 14.31 -17.48 -28.50
C GLY A 264 12.84 -17.08 -28.62
N ASN A 265 11.90 -17.95 -28.21
CA ASN A 265 10.47 -17.65 -28.18
C ASN A 265 10.02 -17.25 -26.78
N VAL A 266 9.24 -16.17 -26.70
CA VAL A 266 8.60 -15.68 -25.46
C VAL A 266 7.25 -16.37 -25.28
N THR A 267 7.04 -17.00 -24.13
CA THR A 267 5.74 -17.54 -23.71
C THR A 267 5.23 -16.74 -22.52
N TRP A 268 3.98 -16.28 -22.58
CA TRP A 268 3.29 -15.59 -21.50
C TRP A 268 2.49 -16.62 -20.70
N ASN A 269 2.74 -16.70 -19.40
CA ASN A 269 2.12 -17.67 -18.50
C ASN A 269 1.20 -16.93 -17.54
N SER A 270 -0.07 -17.31 -17.48
CA SER A 270 -1.03 -16.75 -16.53
C SER A 270 -0.66 -17.12 -15.09
N VAL A 271 -1.02 -16.24 -14.17
CA VAL A 271 -0.86 -16.45 -12.73
C VAL A 271 -2.08 -17.17 -12.18
N SER A 272 -1.89 -18.30 -11.50
CA SER A 272 -2.97 -19.09 -10.88
C SER A 272 -2.77 -19.35 -9.39
N THR A 273 -1.58 -19.03 -8.88
CA THR A 273 -1.20 -19.08 -7.47
C THR A 273 -0.29 -17.90 -7.18
N ASP A 274 -0.02 -17.62 -5.91
CA ASP A 274 0.99 -16.63 -5.54
C ASP A 274 2.38 -17.07 -6.06
N ILE A 275 3.04 -16.17 -6.79
CA ILE A 275 4.35 -16.38 -7.38
C ILE A 275 5.29 -15.28 -6.90
N ASP A 276 6.40 -15.67 -6.27
CA ASP A 276 7.55 -14.78 -6.06
C ASP A 276 8.29 -14.60 -7.38
N VAL A 277 8.08 -13.44 -7.99
CA VAL A 277 8.67 -13.09 -9.28
C VAL A 277 10.16 -12.80 -9.13
N SER A 278 10.60 -12.35 -7.94
CA SER A 278 12.00 -12.01 -7.67
C SER A 278 12.91 -13.23 -7.44
N ALA A 279 12.35 -14.35 -7.00
CA ALA A 279 13.08 -15.62 -6.81
C ALA A 279 13.03 -16.55 -8.04
N SER A 280 12.37 -16.15 -9.12
CA SER A 280 12.14 -16.97 -10.30
C SER A 280 12.83 -16.41 -11.55
N ASN A 281 12.97 -17.24 -12.59
CA ASN A 281 13.66 -16.88 -13.84
C ASN A 281 12.77 -16.08 -14.81
N TYR A 282 11.72 -15.40 -14.34
CA TYR A 282 10.88 -14.58 -15.20
C TYR A 282 11.61 -13.28 -15.53
N LEU A 283 11.58 -12.89 -16.81
CA LEU A 283 12.33 -11.72 -17.29
C LEU A 283 11.45 -10.46 -17.43
N SER A 284 10.14 -10.66 -17.55
CA SER A 284 9.19 -9.58 -17.78
C SER A 284 7.81 -9.95 -17.23
N LEU A 285 7.06 -8.92 -16.84
CA LEU A 285 5.63 -8.99 -16.58
C LEU A 285 4.88 -8.32 -17.74
N LYS A 286 3.76 -8.91 -18.14
CA LYS A 286 2.74 -8.24 -18.95
C LYS A 286 1.53 -8.05 -18.06
N VAL A 287 1.16 -6.79 -17.83
CA VAL A 287 -0.02 -6.43 -17.07
C VAL A 287 -1.05 -5.88 -18.05
N SER A 288 -2.17 -6.58 -18.16
CA SER A 288 -3.31 -6.21 -19.00
C SER A 288 -4.42 -5.65 -18.12
N PHE A 289 -5.18 -4.70 -18.64
CA PHE A 289 -6.30 -4.06 -17.95
C PHE A 289 -7.30 -3.51 -18.97
N ASP A 290 -8.56 -3.41 -18.55
CA ASP A 290 -9.64 -2.86 -19.35
C ASP A 290 -9.95 -1.42 -18.93
N LEU A 291 -10.20 -0.55 -19.91
CA LEU A 291 -10.71 0.81 -19.73
C LEU A 291 -11.79 1.05 -20.78
N ASP A 292 -12.99 1.47 -20.35
CA ASP A 292 -14.10 1.81 -21.24
C ASP A 292 -14.40 0.72 -22.31
N GLY A 293 -14.30 -0.55 -21.90
CA GLY A 293 -14.54 -1.72 -22.77
C GLY A 293 -13.40 -2.07 -23.74
N GLN A 294 -12.25 -1.40 -23.65
CA GLN A 294 -11.05 -1.69 -24.43
C GLN A 294 -9.94 -2.26 -23.55
N THR A 295 -9.28 -3.31 -24.04
CA THR A 295 -8.15 -3.93 -23.34
C THR A 295 -6.83 -3.30 -23.75
N PHE A 296 -6.06 -2.89 -22.75
CA PHE A 296 -4.71 -2.37 -22.88
C PHE A 296 -3.73 -3.25 -22.12
N TYR A 297 -2.44 -3.10 -22.41
CA TYR A 297 -1.40 -3.79 -21.66
C TYR A 297 -0.11 -2.99 -21.58
N LYS A 298 0.68 -3.27 -20.54
CA LYS A 298 2.06 -2.80 -20.37
C LYS A 298 2.97 -4.00 -20.15
N ILE A 299 4.03 -4.08 -20.93
CA ILE A 299 5.13 -5.01 -20.67
C ILE A 299 6.22 -4.27 -19.90
N ILE A 300 6.70 -4.87 -18.83
CA ILE A 300 7.73 -4.35 -17.94
C ILE A 300 8.80 -5.41 -17.79
N ASN A 301 10.03 -5.09 -18.21
CA ASN A 301 11.18 -5.94 -17.95
C ASN A 301 11.59 -5.78 -16.48
N LEU A 302 11.97 -6.86 -15.83
CA LEU A 302 12.41 -6.86 -14.44
C LEU A 302 13.86 -6.36 -14.33
#